data_AF-C8NIU5-F1
#
_entry.id   AF-C8NIU5-F1
#
_cell.length_a   1.000
_cell.length_b   1.000
_cell.length_c   1.000
_cell.angle_alpha   90.00
_cell.angle_beta   90.00
_cell.angle_gamma   90.00
#
_symmetry.space_group_name_H-M   'P 1'
#
loop_
_entity.id
_entity.type
_entity.pdbx_description
1 polymer ?
#
loop_
_entity_poly.entity_id
_entity_poly.type
_entity_poly.pdbx_seq_one_letter_code
_entity_poly.pdbx_strand_id
1 'polypeptide(L)'
;MDNYSLRRRNILKNVKNAIDNLLLIIKKYQLGDIRPQVETLKYLREILNNDEIQSTREKLNLYKSLFPPHGGLSDLYYWHNDFQIRKKVNDDISILEEIIADYLLER
;
A
#
# COMPACT_ATOMS: atom_id res chain seq x y z
N MET A 1 14.31 25.33 -4.70
CA MET A 1 13.77 24.01 -4.31
C MET A 1 14.83 22.98 -4.67
N ASP A 2 15.41 22.29 -3.69
CA ASP A 2 16.51 21.35 -3.95
C ASP A 2 16.01 20.00 -4.51
N ASN A 3 16.93 19.24 -5.11
CA ASN A 3 16.64 17.94 -5.72
C ASN A 3 16.10 16.94 -4.67
N TYR A 4 16.59 17.03 -3.44
CA TYR A 4 16.16 16.20 -2.32
C TYR A 4 14.66 16.40 -1.98
N SER A 5 14.22 17.64 -1.88
CA SER A 5 12.84 18.03 -1.59
C SER A 5 11.88 17.68 -2.73
N LEU A 6 12.36 17.67 -3.98
CA LEU A 6 11.58 17.19 -5.12
C LEU A 6 11.44 15.66 -5.10
N ARG A 7 12.54 14.93 -4.87
CA ARG A 7 12.54 13.46 -4.77
C ARG A 7 11.62 13.00 -3.65
N ARG A 8 11.71 13.61 -2.45
CA ARG A 8 10.83 13.28 -1.31
C ARG A 8 9.36 13.47 -1.65
N ARG A 9 8.97 14.60 -2.26
CA ARG A 9 7.57 14.84 -2.65
C ARG A 9 7.07 13.85 -3.69
N ASN A 10 7.89 13.47 -4.66
CA ASN A 10 7.52 12.48 -5.66
C ASN A 10 7.29 11.10 -5.03
N ILE A 11 8.15 10.68 -4.09
CA ILE A 11 7.97 9.44 -3.33
C ILE A 11 6.66 9.48 -2.55
N LEU A 12 6.42 10.53 -1.77
CA LEU A 12 5.19 10.66 -0.97
C LEU A 12 3.94 10.65 -1.86
N LYS A 13 3.98 11.34 -3.02
CA LYS A 13 2.89 11.32 -3.99
C LYS A 13 2.65 9.91 -4.54
N ASN A 14 3.71 9.18 -4.87
CA ASN A 14 3.60 7.83 -5.40
C ASN A 14 2.94 6.88 -4.38
N VAL A 15 3.38 6.92 -3.13
CA VAL A 15 2.85 6.08 -2.05
C VAL A 15 1.41 6.43 -1.73
N LYS A 16 1.06 7.73 -1.67
CA LYS A 16 -0.34 8.18 -1.50
C LYS A 16 -1.25 7.61 -2.60
N ASN A 17 -0.82 7.70 -3.85
CA ASN A 17 -1.56 7.14 -4.98
C ASN A 17 -1.67 5.62 -4.91
N ALA A 18 -0.60 4.94 -4.48
CA ALA A 18 -0.60 3.49 -4.34
C ALA A 18 -1.64 3.03 -3.32
N ILE A 19 -1.69 3.70 -2.16
CA ILE A 19 -2.68 3.44 -1.12
C ILE A 19 -4.11 3.71 -1.62
N ASP A 20 -4.33 4.86 -2.27
CA ASP A 20 -5.66 5.24 -2.78
C ASP A 20 -6.17 4.21 -3.81
N ASN A 21 -5.30 3.77 -4.72
CA ASN A 21 -5.64 2.76 -5.74
C ASN A 21 -5.88 1.38 -5.14
N LEU A 22 -5.07 0.96 -4.16
CA LEU A 22 -5.24 -0.34 -3.50
C LEU A 22 -6.58 -0.39 -2.74
N LEU A 23 -6.92 0.69 -2.02
CA LEU A 23 -8.22 0.82 -1.35
C LEU A 23 -9.39 0.78 -2.35
N LEU A 24 -9.24 1.40 -3.52
CA LEU A 24 -10.24 1.33 -4.59
C LEU A 24 -10.41 -0.09 -5.13
N ILE A 25 -9.32 -0.83 -5.36
CA ILE A 25 -9.35 -2.23 -5.82
C ILE A 25 -10.04 -3.11 -4.78
N ILE A 26 -9.62 -3.03 -3.50
CA ILE A 26 -10.22 -3.77 -2.39
C ILE A 26 -11.73 -3.56 -2.35
N LYS A 27 -12.17 -2.29 -2.44
CA LYS A 27 -13.59 -1.94 -2.45
C LYS A 27 -14.31 -2.45 -3.69
N LYS A 28 -13.74 -2.25 -4.88
CA LYS A 28 -14.35 -2.61 -6.17
C LYS A 28 -14.56 -4.11 -6.31
N TYR A 29 -13.58 -4.90 -5.89
CA TYR A 29 -13.58 -6.36 -6.02
C TYR A 29 -14.02 -7.08 -4.74
N GLN A 30 -14.43 -6.33 -3.71
CA GLN A 30 -14.93 -6.86 -2.43
C GLN A 30 -13.96 -7.87 -1.79
N LEU A 31 -12.66 -7.54 -1.80
CA LEU A 31 -11.63 -8.39 -1.22
C LEU A 31 -11.79 -8.41 0.31
N GLY A 32 -12.15 -9.58 0.86
CA GLY A 32 -12.54 -9.78 2.25
C GLY A 32 -11.39 -10.08 3.21
N ASP A 33 -11.71 -10.24 4.49
CA ASP A 33 -10.81 -10.69 5.57
C ASP A 33 -9.54 -9.86 5.83
N ILE A 34 -9.50 -8.62 5.32
CA ILE A 34 -8.36 -7.70 5.44
C ILE A 34 -8.71 -6.37 6.12
N ARG A 35 -9.77 -6.34 6.94
CA ARG A 35 -10.22 -5.10 7.61
C ARG A 35 -9.10 -4.40 8.41
N PRO A 36 -8.26 -5.10 9.20
CA PRO A 36 -7.16 -4.45 9.90
C PRO A 36 -6.18 -3.74 8.95
N GLN A 37 -5.90 -4.34 7.78
CA GLN A 37 -5.00 -3.78 6.77
C GLN A 37 -5.63 -2.57 6.09
N VAL A 38 -6.93 -2.59 5.81
CA VAL A 38 -7.66 -1.43 5.28
C VAL A 38 -7.58 -0.24 6.24
N GLU A 39 -7.78 -0.45 7.54
CA GLU A 39 -7.65 0.63 8.53
C GLU A 39 -6.20 1.11 8.66
N THR A 40 -5.23 0.20 8.59
CA THR A 40 -3.79 0.57 8.59
C THR A 40 -3.42 1.39 7.36
N LEU A 41 -3.93 1.06 6.17
CA LEU A 41 -3.73 1.83 4.94
C LEU A 41 -4.32 3.24 5.05
N LYS A 42 -5.53 3.37 5.59
CA LYS A 42 -6.16 4.69 5.84
C LYS A 42 -5.36 5.52 6.82
N TYR A 43 -4.88 4.91 7.90
CA TYR A 43 -4.05 5.59 8.88
C TYR A 43 -2.73 6.08 8.26
N LEU A 44 -2.02 5.22 7.51
CA LEU A 44 -0.82 5.63 6.78
C LEU A 44 -1.13 6.78 5.80
N ARG A 45 -2.26 6.72 5.10
CA ARG A 45 -2.68 7.77 4.18
C ARG A 45 -2.88 9.12 4.85
N GLU A 46 -3.41 9.12 6.07
CA GLU A 46 -3.63 10.31 6.90
C GLU A 46 -2.30 10.91 7.38
N ILE A 47 -1.40 10.09 7.95
CA ILE A 47 -0.06 10.52 8.36
C ILE A 47 0.66 11.19 7.18
N LEU A 48 0.61 10.57 6.00
CA LEU A 48 1.25 11.12 4.80
C LEU A 48 0.63 12.45 4.36
N ASN A 49 -0.67 12.67 4.60
CA ASN A 49 -1.34 13.94 4.29
C ASN A 49 -0.91 15.09 5.21
N ASN A 50 -0.63 14.77 6.47
CA ASN A 50 -0.18 15.74 7.46
C ASN A 50 1.33 16.05 7.35
N ASP A 51 2.02 15.49 6.34
CA ASP A 51 3.47 15.56 6.17
C ASP A 51 4.27 15.13 7.42
N GLU A 52 3.66 14.29 8.25
CA GLU A 52 4.26 13.75 9.47
C GLU A 52 5.48 12.90 9.13
N ILE A 53 6.61 13.17 9.78
CA ILE A 53 7.84 12.40 9.62
C ILE A 53 7.72 11.14 10.47
N GLN A 54 7.68 9.97 9.82
CA GLN A 54 7.72 8.71 10.56
C GLN A 54 9.18 8.29 10.81
N SER A 55 9.45 7.86 12.03
CA SER A 55 10.68 7.16 12.37
C SER A 55 10.76 5.81 11.66
N THR A 56 11.97 5.29 11.50
CA THR A 56 12.21 3.93 10.96
C THR A 56 11.42 2.85 11.72
N ARG A 57 11.26 3.02 13.05
CA ARG A 57 10.50 2.08 13.89
C ARG A 57 9.00 2.12 13.58
N GLU A 58 8.43 3.31 13.40
CA GLU A 58 7.01 3.46 13.03
C GLU A 58 6.74 2.87 11.66
N LYS A 59 7.60 3.13 10.67
CA LYS A 59 7.48 2.51 9.35
C LYS A 59 7.55 0.98 9.40
N LEU A 60 8.48 0.43 10.18
CA LEU A 60 8.59 -1.02 10.35
C LEU A 60 7.34 -1.62 11.04
N ASN A 61 6.74 -0.91 12.00
CA ASN A 61 5.50 -1.36 12.64
C ASN A 61 4.34 -1.37 11.65
N LEU A 62 4.19 -0.29 10.85
CA LEU A 62 3.20 -0.22 9.78
C LEU A 62 3.41 -1.35 8.75
N TYR A 63 4.65 -1.61 8.36
CA TYR A 63 4.99 -2.72 7.47
C TYR A 63 4.51 -4.06 8.04
N LYS A 64 4.82 -4.35 9.32
CA LYS A 64 4.40 -5.60 9.96
C LYS A 64 2.88 -5.74 10.10
N SER A 65 2.17 -4.63 10.28
CA SER A 65 0.70 -4.63 10.33
C SER A 65 0.07 -4.90 8.96
N LEU A 66 0.69 -4.39 7.89
CA LEU A 66 0.22 -4.58 6.51
C LEU A 66 0.63 -5.95 5.94
N PHE A 67 1.86 -6.38 6.20
CA PHE A 67 2.52 -7.57 5.67
C PHE A 67 2.96 -8.50 6.82
N PRO A 68 2.02 -9.06 7.60
CA PRO A 68 2.36 -10.06 8.60
C PRO A 68 2.97 -11.32 7.93
N PRO A 69 3.68 -12.17 8.68
CA PRO A 69 4.26 -13.41 8.13
C PRO A 69 3.24 -14.35 7.46
N HIS A 70 1.97 -14.28 7.87
CA HIS A 70 0.84 -15.01 7.30
C HIS A 70 -0.36 -14.07 7.20
N GLY A 71 -1.07 -14.04 6.06
CA GLY A 71 -2.22 -13.18 5.82
C GLY A 71 -1.85 -11.75 5.44
N GLY A 72 -2.80 -10.85 5.67
CA GLY A 72 -2.66 -9.43 5.36
C GLY A 72 -2.62 -9.14 3.86
N LEU A 73 -1.86 -8.11 3.46
CA LEU A 73 -1.77 -7.73 2.05
C LEU A 73 -1.02 -8.77 1.21
N SER A 74 -0.01 -9.44 1.77
CA SER A 74 0.75 -10.48 1.06
C SER A 74 -0.11 -11.62 0.50
N ASP A 75 -1.26 -11.89 1.11
CA ASP A 75 -2.21 -12.93 0.69
C ASP A 75 -3.44 -12.35 -0.04
N LEU A 76 -3.44 -11.04 -0.35
CA LEU A 76 -4.54 -10.38 -1.02
C LEU A 76 -4.60 -10.84 -2.48
N TYR A 77 -5.64 -11.59 -2.80
CA TYR A 77 -5.78 -12.18 -4.13
C TYR A 77 -7.21 -12.06 -4.65
N TYR A 78 -7.33 -11.62 -5.90
CA TYR A 78 -8.59 -11.59 -6.62
C TYR A 78 -8.78 -12.85 -7.48
N TRP A 79 -9.88 -13.57 -7.27
CA TRP A 79 -10.28 -14.69 -8.13
C TRP A 79 -11.36 -14.27 -9.14
N HIS A 80 -11.19 -14.69 -10.39
CA HIS A 80 -12.16 -14.51 -11.47
C HIS A 80 -11.99 -15.60 -12.53
N ASN A 81 -13.06 -15.99 -13.22
CA ASN A 81 -13.01 -17.07 -14.23
C ASN A 81 -12.18 -16.67 -15.46
N ASP A 82 -12.30 -15.42 -15.91
CA ASP A 82 -11.44 -14.87 -16.96
C ASP A 82 -10.01 -14.67 -16.42
N PHE A 83 -9.06 -15.40 -17.02
CA PHE A 83 -7.64 -15.34 -16.66
C PHE A 83 -7.02 -13.96 -16.89
N GLN A 84 -7.38 -13.25 -17.96
CA GLN A 84 -6.79 -11.95 -18.26
C GLN A 84 -7.26 -10.90 -17.26
N ILE A 85 -8.54 -10.93 -16.88
CA ILE A 85 -9.06 -10.06 -15.81
C ILE A 85 -8.37 -10.39 -14.48
N ARG A 86 -8.29 -11.67 -14.12
CA ARG A 86 -7.64 -12.13 -12.89
C ARG A 86 -6.18 -11.70 -12.83
N LYS A 87 -5.42 -11.96 -13.89
CA LYS A 87 -4.00 -11.62 -13.99
C LYS A 87 -3.81 -10.11 -13.84
N LYS A 88 -4.54 -9.31 -14.62
CA LYS A 88 -4.42 -7.85 -14.58
C LYS A 88 -4.65 -7.29 -13.17
N VAL A 89 -5.72 -7.71 -12.49
CA VAL A 89 -6.04 -7.18 -11.16
C VAL A 89 -4.98 -7.58 -10.13
N ASN A 90 -4.48 -8.82 -10.17
CA ASN A 90 -3.45 -9.25 -9.22
C ASN A 90 -2.08 -8.64 -9.53
N ASP A 91 -1.74 -8.42 -10.81
CA ASP A 91 -0.54 -7.66 -11.20
C ASP A 91 -0.63 -6.21 -10.67
N ASP A 92 -1.79 -5.57 -10.80
CA ASP A 92 -2.04 -4.22 -10.26
C ASP A 92 -1.89 -4.21 -8.73
N ILE A 93 -2.46 -5.19 -8.01
CA ILE A 93 -2.32 -5.32 -6.54
C ILE A 93 -0.85 -5.44 -6.16
N SER A 94 -0.11 -6.35 -6.80
CA SER A 94 1.29 -6.61 -6.48
C SER A 94 2.18 -5.37 -6.65
N ILE A 95 1.97 -4.59 -7.71
CA ILE A 95 2.72 -3.35 -7.95
C ILE A 95 2.42 -2.31 -6.84
N LEU A 96 1.16 -2.18 -6.44
CA LEU A 96 0.76 -1.21 -5.41
C LEU A 96 1.32 -1.60 -4.04
N GLU A 97 1.32 -2.89 -3.71
CA GLU A 97 1.90 -3.42 -2.49
C GLU A 97 3.41 -3.20 -2.44
N GLU A 98 4.12 -3.44 -3.54
CA GLU A 98 5.57 -3.20 -3.65
C GLU A 98 5.92 -1.73 -3.38
N ILE A 99 5.21 -0.78 -3.99
CA ILE A 99 5.43 0.66 -3.76
C ILE A 99 5.25 1.03 -2.28
N ILE A 100 4.24 0.45 -1.61
CA ILE A 100 3.98 0.71 -0.19
C ILE A 100 5.07 0.05 0.68
N ALA A 101 5.43 -1.19 0.38
CA ALA A 101 6.46 -1.94 1.09
C ALA A 101 7.82 -1.24 1.01
N ASP A 102 8.25 -0.83 -0.19
CA ASP A 102 9.53 -0.16 -0.42
C ASP A 102 9.62 1.16 0.34
N TYR A 103 8.54 1.94 0.38
CA TYR A 103 8.49 3.15 1.18
C TYR A 103 8.68 2.91 2.68
N LEU A 104 8.04 1.87 3.21
CA LEU A 104 8.10 1.51 4.63
C LEU A 104 9.43 0.86 5.00
N LEU A 105 10.07 0.16 4.06
CA LEU A 105 11.38 -0.48 4.24
C LEU A 105 12.56 0.42 3.85
N GLU A 106 12.28 1.60 3.28
CA GLU A 106 13.27 2.56 2.79
C GLU A 106 14.18 1.97 1.68
N ARG A 107 13.56 1.23 0.76
CA ARG A 107 14.20 0.58 -0.40
C ARG A 107 14.02 1.39 -1.69
#